data_AF-A0A8T3WXU3-F1
#
_entry.id   AF-A0A8T3WXU3-F1
#
_cell.length_a   1.000
_cell.length_b   1.000
_cell.length_c   1.000
_cell.angle_alpha   90.00
_cell.angle_beta   90.00
_cell.angle_gamma   90.00
#
_symmetry.space_group_name_H-M   'P 1'
#
loop_
_entity.id
_entity.type
_entity.pdbx_description
1 polymer ?
#
loop_
_entity_poly.entity_id
_entity_poly.type
_entity_poly.pdbx_seq_one_letter_code
_entity_poly.pdbx_strand_id
1 'polypeptide(L)'
;MSKINLPKEILKHEAFKVLSAKEKEEYIRNLLIKILELNPEGITISQIRESSGLTYSTIWHHLEVLSYTAQCRKISRGNVDVYYPTGKAIHLNDHTQDKALYSISILREAKGNFVCVHEKRQNNSGNWAVCGGILIPFELMEHLIKGFAKAKNLSKTNAEK
;
A
#
# COMPACT_ATOMS: atom_id res chain seq x y z
N MET A 1 -6.28 22.16 -16.31
CA MET A 1 -6.15 20.87 -15.60
C MET A 1 -5.15 21.06 -14.47
N SER A 2 -5.42 20.51 -13.29
CA SER A 2 -4.58 20.71 -12.10
C SER A 2 -3.26 19.97 -12.25
N LYS A 3 -2.16 20.71 -12.23
CA LYS A 3 -0.80 20.19 -12.31
C LYS A 3 -0.49 19.35 -11.05
N ILE A 4 -0.05 18.11 -11.22
CA ILE A 4 0.41 17.27 -10.09
C ILE A 4 1.92 17.40 -9.92
N ASN A 5 2.39 17.11 -8.70
CA ASN A 5 3.80 17.04 -8.39
C ASN A 5 4.37 15.67 -8.81
N LEU A 6 5.51 15.68 -9.48
CA LEU A 6 6.25 14.47 -9.86
C LEU A 6 7.60 14.41 -9.15
N PRO A 7 8.11 13.21 -8.84
CA PRO A 7 9.48 13.08 -8.35
C PRO A 7 10.48 13.51 -9.42
N LYS A 8 11.62 14.06 -8.98
CA LYS A 8 12.68 14.55 -9.88
C LYS A 8 13.40 13.41 -10.63
N GLU A 9 13.33 12.20 -10.11
CA GLU A 9 14.10 11.01 -10.53
C GLU A 9 13.26 10.05 -11.38
N ILE A 10 12.53 10.55 -12.38
CA ILE A 10 11.85 9.67 -13.33
C ILE A 10 12.90 9.11 -14.32
N LEU A 11 12.97 7.79 -14.43
CA LEU A 11 13.88 7.13 -15.35
C LEU A 11 13.53 7.54 -16.77
N LYS A 12 14.56 7.87 -17.55
CA LYS A 12 14.41 8.07 -18.99
C LYS A 12 13.95 6.76 -19.64
N HIS A 13 13.17 6.88 -20.70
CA HIS A 13 12.57 5.75 -21.40
C HIS A 13 13.57 4.65 -21.81
N GLU A 14 14.80 5.04 -22.17
CA GLU A 14 15.89 4.12 -22.51
C GLU A 14 16.33 3.27 -21.32
N ALA A 15 16.55 3.89 -20.15
CA ALA A 15 16.91 3.18 -18.93
C ALA A 15 15.78 2.25 -18.45
N PHE A 16 14.53 2.67 -18.60
CA PHE A 16 13.37 1.84 -18.27
C PHE A 16 13.26 0.59 -19.16
N LYS A 17 13.62 0.68 -20.45
CA LYS A 17 13.53 -0.46 -21.38
C LYS A 17 14.44 -1.62 -21.01
N VAL A 18 15.63 -1.33 -20.50
CA VAL A 18 16.67 -2.32 -20.15
C VAL A 18 16.31 -3.12 -18.90
N LEU A 19 15.42 -2.61 -18.05
CA LEU A 19 14.92 -3.32 -16.87
C LEU A 19 14.19 -4.61 -17.24
N SER A 20 14.39 -5.66 -16.44
CA SER A 20 13.58 -6.87 -16.49
C SER A 20 12.10 -6.55 -16.17
N ALA A 21 11.19 -7.45 -16.54
CA ALA A 21 9.76 -7.27 -16.26
C ALA A 21 9.50 -7.02 -14.76
N LYS A 22 10.17 -7.76 -13.88
CA LYS A 22 10.01 -7.63 -12.43
C LYS A 22 10.54 -6.28 -11.90
N GLU A 23 11.69 -5.81 -12.41
CA GLU A 23 12.23 -4.50 -12.04
C GLU A 23 11.35 -3.35 -12.53
N LYS A 24 10.71 -3.50 -13.70
CA LYS A 24 9.72 -2.53 -14.20
C LYS A 24 8.54 -2.42 -13.25
N GLU A 25 7.99 -3.56 -12.81
CA GLU A 25 6.88 -3.61 -11.85
C GLU A 25 7.22 -2.93 -10.52
N GLU A 26 8.41 -3.19 -9.99
CA GLU A 26 8.89 -2.58 -8.75
C GLU A 26 9.13 -1.08 -8.91
N TYR A 27 9.77 -0.68 -10.02
CA TYR A 27 9.99 0.71 -10.35
C TYR A 27 8.68 1.50 -10.44
N ILE A 28 7.69 1.00 -11.19
CA ILE A 28 6.40 1.68 -11.36
C ILE A 28 5.68 1.79 -10.02
N ARG A 29 5.68 0.73 -9.21
CA ARG A 29 5.10 0.75 -7.87
C ARG A 29 5.72 1.85 -7.00
N ASN A 30 7.04 1.89 -6.93
CA ASN A 30 7.76 2.88 -6.12
C ASN A 30 7.56 4.30 -6.65
N LEU A 31 7.51 4.47 -7.98
CA LEU A 31 7.19 5.75 -8.62
C LEU A 31 5.79 6.23 -8.22
N LEU A 32 4.78 5.36 -8.28
CA LEU A 32 3.41 5.72 -7.91
C LEU A 32 3.26 6.05 -6.43
N ILE A 33 3.94 5.33 -5.53
CA ILE A 33 3.99 5.69 -4.10
C ILE A 33 4.55 7.10 -3.92
N LYS A 34 5.71 7.41 -4.52
CA LYS A 34 6.32 8.74 -4.47
C LYS A 34 5.39 9.81 -5.04
N ILE A 35 4.70 9.54 -6.16
CA ILE A 35 3.72 10.47 -6.73
C ILE A 35 2.58 10.72 -5.74
N LEU A 36 2.03 9.69 -5.09
CA LEU A 36 0.98 9.86 -4.09
C LEU A 36 1.45 10.71 -2.90
N GLU A 37 2.64 10.44 -2.38
CA GLU A 37 3.23 11.20 -1.25
C GLU A 37 3.40 12.69 -1.56
N LEU A 38 3.74 13.02 -2.80
CA LEU A 38 3.90 14.41 -3.27
C LEU A 38 2.56 15.13 -3.53
N ASN A 39 1.44 14.40 -3.50
CA ASN A 39 0.11 14.93 -3.80
C ASN A 39 -0.91 14.50 -2.71
N PRO A 40 -0.81 15.05 -1.48
CA PRO A 40 -1.64 14.65 -0.33
C PRO A 40 -3.14 14.90 -0.51
N GLU A 41 -3.52 15.83 -1.39
CA GLU A 41 -4.92 16.14 -1.74
C GLU A 41 -5.61 15.02 -2.53
N GLY A 42 -4.84 14.01 -2.95
CA GLY A 42 -5.30 12.89 -3.75
C GLY A 42 -5.28 13.20 -5.25
N ILE A 43 -5.12 12.14 -6.03
CA ILE A 43 -4.93 12.21 -7.48
C ILE A 43 -5.71 11.13 -8.21
N THR A 44 -6.10 11.43 -9.43
CA THR A 44 -6.78 10.51 -10.33
C THR A 44 -5.79 9.85 -11.30
N ILE A 45 -6.21 8.72 -11.88
CA ILE A 45 -5.41 8.02 -12.91
C ILE A 45 -5.15 8.94 -14.11
N SER A 46 -6.14 9.73 -14.52
CA SER A 46 -6.01 10.65 -15.66
C SER A 46 -4.91 11.69 -15.43
N GLN A 47 -4.85 12.28 -14.24
CA GLN A 47 -3.80 13.25 -13.88
C GLN A 47 -2.40 12.63 -13.88
N ILE A 48 -2.28 11.40 -13.37
CA ILE A 48 -1.00 10.66 -13.38
C ILE A 48 -0.58 10.37 -14.81
N ARG A 49 -1.50 9.90 -15.65
CA ARG A 49 -1.24 9.58 -17.07
C ARG A 49 -0.73 10.79 -17.83
N GLU A 50 -1.41 11.93 -17.70
CA GLU A 50 -1.05 13.19 -18.38
C GLU A 50 0.35 13.69 -18.01
N SER A 51 0.82 13.37 -16.79
CA SER A 51 2.07 13.91 -16.26
C SER A 51 3.25 12.94 -16.34
N SER A 52 3.00 11.62 -16.23
CA SER A 52 4.06 10.60 -16.12
C SER A 52 4.40 9.89 -17.43
N GLY A 53 3.52 9.95 -18.44
CA GLY A 53 3.67 9.17 -19.68
C GLY A 53 3.37 7.66 -19.53
N LEU A 54 2.92 7.20 -18.35
CA LEU A 54 2.47 5.82 -18.14
C LEU A 54 1.10 5.59 -18.78
N THR A 55 0.81 4.34 -19.16
CA THR A 55 -0.50 3.97 -19.70
C THR A 55 -1.55 3.87 -18.59
N TYR A 56 -2.83 4.11 -18.94
CA TYR A 56 -3.94 4.00 -17.99
C TYR A 56 -3.99 2.62 -17.32
N SER A 57 -3.87 1.54 -18.11
CA SER A 57 -3.94 0.15 -17.62
C SER A 57 -2.84 -0.13 -16.60
N THR A 58 -1.60 0.30 -16.88
CA THR A 58 -0.47 0.17 -15.95
C THR A 58 -0.74 0.91 -14.65
N ILE A 59 -1.13 2.18 -14.71
CA ILE A 59 -1.38 2.99 -13.51
C ILE A 59 -2.50 2.36 -12.68
N TRP A 60 -3.61 1.99 -13.32
CA TRP A 60 -4.76 1.36 -12.66
C TRP A 60 -4.34 0.08 -11.93
N HIS A 61 -3.66 -0.84 -12.63
CA HIS A 61 -3.23 -2.12 -12.06
C HIS A 61 -2.42 -1.93 -10.78
N HIS A 62 -1.41 -1.06 -10.82
CA HIS A 62 -0.54 -0.82 -9.68
C HIS A 62 -1.24 -0.08 -8.53
N LEU A 63 -2.09 0.90 -8.83
CA LEU A 63 -2.83 1.62 -7.79
C LEU A 63 -3.87 0.73 -7.10
N GLU A 64 -4.50 -0.20 -7.83
CA GLU A 64 -5.38 -1.20 -7.22
C GLU A 64 -4.60 -2.09 -6.25
N VAL A 65 -3.44 -2.61 -6.67
CA VAL A 65 -2.58 -3.41 -5.79
C VAL A 65 -2.19 -2.63 -4.54
N LEU A 66 -1.75 -1.37 -4.69
CA LEU A 66 -1.40 -0.51 -3.56
C LEU A 66 -2.58 -0.24 -2.63
N SER A 67 -3.79 -0.11 -3.17
CA SER A 67 -4.99 0.09 -2.36
C SER A 67 -5.34 -1.18 -1.60
N TYR A 68 -5.27 -2.35 -2.23
CA TYR A 68 -5.56 -3.63 -1.58
C TYR A 68 -4.52 -4.00 -0.51
N THR A 69 -3.27 -3.56 -0.66
CA THR A 69 -2.21 -3.75 0.35
C THR A 69 -2.15 -2.62 1.39
N ALA A 70 -3.16 -1.75 1.45
CA ALA A 70 -3.21 -0.62 2.38
C ALA A 70 -1.97 0.32 2.30
N GLN A 71 -1.36 0.42 1.12
CA GLN A 71 -0.26 1.34 0.83
C GLN A 71 -0.74 2.66 0.19
N CYS A 72 -1.99 2.70 -0.24
CA CYS A 72 -2.72 3.92 -0.55
C CYS A 72 -4.19 3.74 -0.22
N ARG A 73 -4.95 4.84 -0.27
CA ARG A 73 -6.40 4.79 -0.09
C ARG A 73 -7.10 5.22 -1.37
N LYS A 74 -8.00 4.37 -1.83
CA LYS A 74 -8.92 4.66 -2.93
C LYS A 74 -10.26 5.20 -2.39
N ILE A 75 -10.73 6.32 -2.92
CA ILE A 75 -12.09 6.84 -2.67
C ILE A 75 -12.77 7.08 -4.01
N SER A 76 -13.90 6.41 -4.23
CA SER A 76 -14.77 6.68 -5.37
C SER A 76 -15.61 7.94 -5.13
N ARG A 77 -15.55 8.89 -6.08
CA ARG A 77 -16.32 10.13 -6.11
C ARG A 77 -17.13 10.16 -7.41
N GLY A 78 -18.36 9.65 -7.35
CA GLY A 78 -19.16 9.42 -8.56
C GLY A 78 -18.47 8.39 -9.46
N ASN A 79 -18.18 8.78 -10.70
CA ASN A 79 -17.54 7.91 -11.71
C ASN A 79 -16.01 7.98 -11.72
N VAL A 80 -15.39 8.64 -10.73
CA VAL A 80 -13.94 8.85 -10.68
C VAL A 80 -13.39 8.33 -9.37
N ASP A 81 -12.30 7.56 -9.46
CA ASP A 81 -11.54 7.13 -8.30
C ASP A 81 -10.41 8.11 -8.01
N VAL A 82 -10.31 8.54 -6.75
CA VAL A 82 -9.23 9.40 -6.24
C VAL A 82 -8.38 8.60 -5.26
N TYR A 83 -7.08 8.56 -5.52
CA TYR A 83 -6.10 7.84 -4.74
C TYR A 83 -5.32 8.81 -3.85
N TYR A 84 -5.24 8.52 -2.56
CA TYR A 84 -4.55 9.33 -1.55
C TYR A 84 -3.35 8.56 -1.02
N PRO A 85 -2.25 9.24 -0.67
CA PRO A 85 -1.19 8.58 0.09
C PRO A 85 -1.73 8.09 1.43
N THR A 86 -1.13 7.02 1.93
CA THR A 86 -1.33 6.62 3.31
C THR A 86 -0.79 7.71 4.23
N GLY A 87 -1.53 8.05 5.29
CA GLY A 87 -1.09 9.07 6.27
C GLY A 87 0.24 8.73 6.96
N LYS A 88 0.73 9.62 7.82
CA LYS A 88 1.96 9.36 8.59
C LYS A 88 1.76 8.13 9.49
N ALA A 89 2.55 7.09 9.23
CA ALA A 89 2.57 5.86 10.02
C ALA A 89 3.49 6.03 11.22
N ILE A 90 2.96 5.74 12.42
CA ILE A 90 3.73 5.56 13.65
C ILE A 90 3.97 4.07 13.79
N HIS A 91 5.20 3.63 13.54
CA HIS A 91 5.58 2.25 13.73
C HIS A 91 5.40 1.84 15.20
N LEU A 92 4.80 0.67 15.44
CA LEU A 92 4.58 0.12 16.78
C LEU A 92 5.47 -1.08 17.07
N ASN A 93 5.43 -2.07 16.17
CA ASN A 93 6.13 -3.33 16.38
C ASN A 93 6.35 -4.07 15.07
N ASP A 94 7.36 -4.92 15.05
CA ASP A 94 7.67 -5.84 13.96
C ASP A 94 7.69 -7.27 14.50
N HIS A 95 7.10 -8.20 13.77
CA HIS A 95 7.12 -9.61 14.09
C HIS A 95 7.56 -10.42 12.87
N THR A 96 8.62 -11.21 13.02
CA THR A 96 9.10 -12.08 11.94
C THR A 96 8.57 -13.49 12.18
N GLN A 97 7.93 -14.07 11.16
CA GLN A 97 7.53 -15.47 11.13
C GLN A 97 7.89 -16.06 9.77
N ASP A 98 8.69 -17.13 9.78
CA ASP A 98 9.26 -17.77 8.59
C ASP A 98 10.00 -16.77 7.67
N LYS A 99 9.48 -16.53 6.46
CA LYS A 99 10.03 -15.62 5.44
C LYS A 99 9.28 -14.29 5.35
N ALA A 100 8.41 -14.01 6.31
CA ALA A 100 7.57 -12.82 6.35
C ALA A 100 7.86 -11.95 7.58
N LEU A 101 7.85 -10.65 7.36
CA LEU A 101 7.93 -9.61 8.39
C LEU A 101 6.57 -8.92 8.48
N TYR A 102 5.92 -9.02 9.63
CA TYR A 102 4.66 -8.35 9.92
C TYR A 102 4.93 -7.06 10.67
N SER A 103 4.71 -5.94 9.99
CA SER A 103 4.90 -4.59 10.53
C SER A 103 3.56 -4.02 10.96
N ILE A 104 3.45 -3.66 12.24
CA ILE A 104 2.26 -3.05 12.82
C ILE A 104 2.53 -1.57 13.05
N SER A 105 1.59 -0.72 12.61
CA SER A 105 1.70 0.73 12.75
C SER A 105 0.34 1.39 13.01
N ILE A 106 0.35 2.60 13.54
CA ILE A 106 -0.83 3.47 13.65
C ILE A 106 -0.78 4.50 12.55
N LEU A 107 -1.86 4.61 11.79
CA LEU A 107 -2.08 5.67 10.82
C LEU A 107 -3.04 6.69 11.40
N ARG A 108 -2.62 7.96 11.38
CA ARG A 108 -3.46 9.09 11.79
C ARG A 108 -3.88 9.88 10.55
N GLU A 109 -5.17 9.92 10.29
CA GLU A 109 -5.75 10.65 9.16
C GLU A 109 -6.88 11.58 9.62
N ALA A 110 -7.27 12.53 8.76
CA ALA A 110 -8.39 13.43 9.02
C ALA A 110 -9.72 12.69 9.30
N LYS A 111 -9.89 11.47 8.78
CA LYS A 111 -11.08 10.65 8.99
C LYS A 111 -11.04 9.78 10.25
N GLY A 112 -9.90 9.68 10.92
CA GLY A 112 -9.75 8.84 12.10
C GLY A 112 -8.38 8.18 12.22
N ASN A 113 -8.25 7.33 13.23
CA ASN A 113 -7.06 6.54 13.49
C ASN A 113 -7.28 5.10 13.05
N PHE A 114 -6.25 4.50 12.45
CA PHE A 114 -6.29 3.14 11.95
C PHE A 114 -5.07 2.36 12.44
N VAL A 115 -5.25 1.09 12.76
CA VAL A 115 -4.15 0.14 12.89
C VAL A 115 -3.89 -0.45 11.52
N CYS A 116 -2.65 -0.37 11.07
CA CYS A 116 -2.21 -0.96 9.82
C CYS A 116 -1.27 -2.12 10.12
N VAL A 117 -1.55 -3.28 9.54
CA VAL A 117 -0.69 -4.46 9.58
C VAL A 117 -0.24 -4.74 8.17
N HIS A 118 1.06 -4.69 7.92
CA HIS A 118 1.66 -5.02 6.62
C HIS A 118 2.45 -6.32 6.73
N GLU A 119 2.16 -7.27 5.85
CA GLU A 119 3.05 -8.39 5.57
C GLU A 119 4.08 -7.94 4.54
N LYS A 120 5.36 -8.07 4.88
CA LYS A 120 6.50 -7.75 4.04
C LYS A 120 7.31 -9.01 3.77
N ARG A 121 7.80 -9.15 2.55
CA ARG A 121 8.74 -10.23 2.16
C ARG A 121 9.94 -9.63 1.45
N GLN A 122 11.10 -10.27 1.57
CA GLN A 122 12.27 -9.88 0.80
C GLN A 122 12.02 -10.13 -0.69
N ASN A 123 12.28 -9.10 -1.51
CA ASN A 123 12.36 -9.25 -2.95
C ASN A 123 13.74 -9.79 -3.36
N ASN A 124 13.96 -9.96 -4.67
CA ASN A 124 15.23 -10.50 -5.19
C ASN A 124 16.43 -9.56 -4.93
N SER A 125 16.16 -8.29 -4.66
CA SER A 125 17.17 -7.28 -4.31
C SER A 125 17.49 -7.27 -2.81
N GLY A 126 16.88 -8.17 -2.02
CA GLY A 126 17.03 -8.23 -0.57
C GLY A 126 16.22 -7.18 0.21
N ASN A 127 15.44 -6.35 -0.50
CA ASN A 127 14.62 -5.30 0.11
C ASN A 127 13.28 -5.85 0.59
N TRP A 128 12.79 -5.36 1.73
CA TRP A 128 11.46 -5.69 2.21
C TRP A 128 10.38 -4.95 1.41
N ALA A 129 9.56 -5.71 0.69
CA ALA A 129 8.41 -5.19 -0.04
C ALA A 129 7.11 -5.65 0.62
N VAL A 130 6.15 -4.74 0.75
CA VAL A 130 4.79 -5.07 1.21
C VAL A 130 4.12 -5.96 0.16
N CYS A 131 3.63 -7.12 0.60
CA CYS A 131 2.88 -8.08 -0.22
C CYS A 131 1.44 -8.26 0.25
N GLY A 132 1.15 -7.91 1.50
CA GLY A 132 -0.19 -7.93 2.07
C GLY A 132 -0.37 -6.78 3.06
N GLY A 133 -1.61 -6.33 3.22
CA GLY A 133 -1.91 -5.26 4.16
C GLY A 133 -3.36 -5.28 4.59
N ILE A 134 -3.58 -4.96 5.87
CA ILE A 134 -4.92 -4.76 6.41
C ILE A 134 -4.93 -3.44 7.16
N LEU A 135 -5.94 -2.63 6.86
CA LEU A 135 -6.21 -1.37 7.54
C LEU A 135 -7.46 -1.54 8.40
N ILE A 136 -7.32 -1.30 9.71
CA ILE A 136 -8.35 -1.56 10.70
C ILE A 136 -8.70 -0.26 11.41
N PRO A 137 -9.95 0.24 11.33
CA PRO A 137 -10.40 1.37 12.13
C PRO A 137 -10.23 1.10 13.63
N PHE A 138 -9.74 2.09 14.38
CA PHE A 138 -9.52 1.96 15.82
C PHE A 138 -10.78 1.54 16.58
N GLU A 139 -11.95 2.05 16.18
CA GLU A 139 -13.26 1.70 16.76
C GLU A 139 -13.61 0.20 16.68
N LEU A 140 -13.00 -0.54 15.75
CA LEU A 140 -13.25 -1.98 15.59
C LEU A 140 -12.24 -2.85 16.36
N MET A 141 -11.21 -2.27 16.96
CA MET A 141 -10.09 -3.02 17.54
C MET A 141 -10.52 -3.92 18.69
N GLU A 142 -11.36 -3.44 19.61
CA GLU A 142 -11.83 -4.27 20.72
C GLU A 142 -12.61 -5.50 20.25
N HIS A 143 -13.46 -5.32 19.24
CA HIS A 143 -14.24 -6.40 18.65
C HIS A 143 -13.34 -7.43 17.97
N LEU A 144 -12.33 -6.96 17.22
CA LEU A 144 -11.36 -7.84 16.55
C LEU A 144 -10.49 -8.61 17.54
N ILE A 145 -9.99 -7.97 18.60
CA ILE A 145 -9.21 -8.64 19.65
C ILE A 145 -10.03 -9.76 20.29
N LYS A 146 -11.31 -9.51 20.62
CA LYS A 146 -12.22 -10.54 21.13
C LYS A 146 -12.41 -11.69 20.13
N GLY A 147 -12.58 -11.36 18.84
CA GLY A 147 -12.67 -12.34 17.76
C GLY A 147 -11.41 -13.23 17.65
N PHE A 148 -10.23 -12.62 17.64
CA PHE A 148 -8.96 -13.34 17.58
C PHE A 148 -8.71 -14.20 18.82
N ALA A 149 -9.05 -13.71 20.01
CA ALA A 149 -8.95 -14.49 21.24
C ALA A 149 -9.84 -15.75 21.18
N LYS A 150 -11.08 -15.62 20.69
CA LYS A 150 -11.99 -16.75 20.49
C LYS A 150 -11.43 -17.75 19.47
N ALA A 151 -10.92 -17.27 18.33
CA ALA A 151 -10.32 -18.11 17.30
C ALA A 151 -9.10 -18.90 17.81
N LYS A 152 -8.22 -18.24 18.57
CA LYS A 152 -7.04 -18.86 19.19
C LYS A 152 -7.40 -19.97 20.18
N ASN A 153 -8.49 -19.84 20.92
CA ASN A 153 -8.93 -20.86 21.85
C ASN A 153 -9.47 -22.10 21.11
N LEU A 154 -10.25 -21.89 20.03
CA LEU A 154 -10.76 -22.99 19.20
C LEU A 154 -9.65 -23.80 18.54
N SER A 155 -8.56 -23.15 18.10
CA SER A 155 -7.44 -23.87 17.47
C SER A 155 -6.69 -24.79 18.45
N LYS A 156 -6.69 -24.48 19.75
CA LYS A 156 -6.06 -25.34 20.76
C LYS A 156 -6.89 -26.59 21.05
N THR A 157 -8.21 -26.44 21.18
CA THR A 157 -9.12 -27.57 21.48
C THR A 157 -9.16 -28.63 20.37
N ASN A 158 -8.89 -28.24 19.12
CA ASN A 158 -8.84 -29.18 17.99
C ASN A 158 -7.47 -29.82 17.79
N ALA A 159 -6.40 -29.34 18.44
CA ALA A 159 -5.07 -29.96 18.37
C ALA A 159 -4.88 -31.05 19.44
N GLU A 160 -5.80 -31.15 20.41
CA GLU A 160 -5.79 -32.12 21.52
C GLU A 160 -6.78 -33.28 21.31
N LYS A 161 -7.40 -33.38 20.13
CA LYS A 161 -8.25 -34.50 19.70
C LYS A 161 -7.61 -35.21 18.52
#